data_AF-A0A0T2ZMN1-F1
#
_entry.id   AF-A0A0T2ZMN1-F1
#
_cell.length_a   1.000
_cell.length_b   1.000
_cell.length_c   1.000
_cell.angle_alpha   90.00
_cell.angle_beta   90.00
_cell.angle_gamma   90.00
#
_symmetry.space_group_name_H-M   'P 1'
#
loop_
_entity.id
_entity.type
_entity.pdbx_description
1 polymer ?
#
loop_
_entity_poly.entity_id
_entity_poly.type
_entity_poly.pdbx_seq_one_letter_code
_entity_poly.pdbx_strand_id
1 'polypeptide(L)'
;MGVWSHEDWGVDVQEGMDGITLALTADAWSRTGRVSVLAESASPGSVALRSGMKLVAERASHELPRLPLTATIKPLQQLDATLCQIAERFGSSRREWVVLEMEYSGALASVDSGRCRSS
;
A
#
# COMPACT_ATOMS: atom_id res chain seq x y z
N MET A 1 18.93 7.23 -21.12
CA MET A 1 17.89 6.22 -20.85
C MET A 1 18.17 5.64 -19.47
N GLY A 2 17.60 6.23 -18.42
CA GLY A 2 17.78 5.71 -17.07
C GLY A 2 16.97 4.43 -16.89
N VAL A 3 17.58 3.36 -16.42
CA VAL A 3 16.87 2.18 -15.92
C VAL A 3 16.25 2.58 -14.58
N TRP A 4 15.00 3.05 -14.61
CA TRP A 4 14.23 3.26 -13.39
C TRP A 4 14.00 1.88 -12.77
N SER A 5 14.60 1.61 -11.62
CA SER A 5 14.37 0.34 -10.89
C SER A 5 12.92 0.32 -10.39
N HIS A 6 12.09 -0.50 -11.03
CA HIS A 6 10.73 -0.79 -10.59
C HIS A 6 10.75 -2.13 -9.86
N GLU A 7 10.21 -2.18 -8.65
CA GLU A 7 10.14 -3.40 -7.84
C GLU A 7 8.70 -3.91 -7.80
N ASP A 8 8.50 -5.20 -8.07
CA ASP A 8 7.21 -5.86 -7.88
C ASP A 8 7.13 -6.41 -6.45
N TRP A 9 6.08 -6.05 -5.72
CA TRP A 9 5.83 -6.46 -4.35
C TRP A 9 4.54 -7.27 -4.29
N GLY A 10 4.56 -8.39 -3.59
CA GLY A 10 3.41 -9.26 -3.40
C GLY A 10 2.57 -8.82 -2.19
N VAL A 11 1.26 -8.88 -2.30
CA VAL A 11 0.35 -8.76 -1.15
C VAL A 11 -0.48 -10.04 -1.02
N ASP A 12 -0.39 -10.68 0.15
CA ASP A 12 -1.11 -11.93 0.42
C ASP A 12 -2.58 -11.62 0.71
N VAL A 13 -3.44 -11.79 -0.31
CA VAL A 13 -4.88 -11.55 -0.21
C VAL A 13 -5.58 -12.80 0.32
N GLN A 14 -6.51 -12.58 1.26
CA GLN A 14 -7.27 -13.63 1.92
C GLN A 14 -8.77 -13.33 1.89
N GLU A 15 -9.58 -14.38 2.01
CA GLU A 15 -11.04 -14.27 2.11
C GLU A 15 -11.46 -13.34 3.25
N GLY A 16 -12.42 -12.45 2.99
CA GLY A 16 -12.95 -11.50 3.97
C GLY A 16 -12.00 -10.33 4.31
N MET A 17 -10.88 -10.18 3.60
CA MET A 17 -9.98 -9.04 3.77
C MET A 17 -10.70 -7.72 3.47
N ASP A 18 -10.31 -6.66 4.20
CA ASP A 18 -10.82 -5.32 3.96
C ASP A 18 -10.23 -4.76 2.65
N GLY A 19 -11.07 -4.70 1.62
CA GLY A 19 -10.69 -4.22 0.30
C GLY A 19 -10.31 -2.74 0.27
N ILE A 20 -10.82 -1.92 1.19
CA ILE A 20 -10.49 -0.49 1.24
C ILE A 20 -9.08 -0.31 1.78
N THR A 21 -8.75 -1.00 2.88
CA THR A 21 -7.40 -1.02 3.45
C THR A 21 -6.38 -1.51 2.42
N LEU A 22 -6.70 -2.58 1.69
CA LEU A 22 -5.87 -3.11 0.61
C LEU A 22 -5.66 -2.08 -0.52
N ALA A 23 -6.75 -1.52 -1.05
CA ALA A 23 -6.71 -0.59 -2.18
C ALA A 23 -5.93 0.70 -1.85
N LEU A 24 -6.16 1.31 -0.68
CA LEU A 24 -5.45 2.53 -0.27
C LEU A 24 -3.95 2.28 -0.10
N THR A 25 -3.58 1.13 0.48
CA THR A 25 -2.18 0.77 0.67
C THR A 25 -1.48 0.56 -0.68
N ALA A 26 -2.11 -0.22 -1.57
CA ALA A 26 -1.57 -0.48 -2.90
C ALA A 26 -1.44 0.79 -3.75
N ASP A 27 -2.49 1.63 -3.78
CA ASP A 27 -2.49 2.89 -4.53
C ASP A 27 -1.38 3.84 -4.06
N ALA A 28 -1.19 4.00 -2.74
CA ALA A 28 -0.13 4.85 -2.18
C ALA A 28 1.27 4.38 -2.60
N TRP A 29 1.55 3.07 -2.55
CA TRP A 29 2.84 2.52 -3.00
C TRP A 29 3.04 2.66 -4.51
N SER A 30 2.00 2.43 -5.31
CA SER A 30 2.07 2.60 -6.76
C SER A 30 2.35 4.04 -7.19
N ARG A 31 1.82 5.04 -6.48
CA ARG A 31 2.10 6.47 -6.70
C ARG A 31 3.52 6.90 -6.38
N THR A 32 4.32 6.03 -5.77
CA THR A 32 5.77 6.26 -5.74
C THR A 32 6.41 6.11 -7.13
N GLY A 33 5.75 5.46 -8.09
CA GLY A 33 6.33 5.14 -9.40
C GLY A 33 7.58 4.25 -9.31
N ARG A 34 7.74 3.53 -8.19
CA ARG A 34 8.87 2.62 -7.92
C ARG A 34 8.41 1.22 -7.51
N VAL A 35 7.15 1.05 -7.14
CA VAL A 35 6.59 -0.21 -6.63
C VAL A 35 5.32 -0.57 -7.40
N SER A 36 5.29 -1.79 -7.91
CA SER A 36 4.08 -2.46 -8.42
C SER A 36 3.57 -3.39 -7.35
N VAL A 37 2.27 -3.46 -7.14
CA VAL A 37 1.68 -4.36 -6.15
C VAL A 37 0.93 -5.48 -6.88
N LEU A 38 1.33 -6.72 -6.62
CA LEU A 38 0.72 -7.92 -7.18
C LEU A 38 -0.11 -8.62 -6.11
N ALA A 39 -1.39 -8.85 -6.40
CA ALA A 39 -2.28 -9.61 -5.53
C ALA A 39 -1.91 -11.09 -5.61
N GLU A 40 -1.49 -11.66 -4.50
CA GLU A 40 -1.06 -13.05 -4.40
C GLU A 40 -1.94 -13.81 -3.41
N SER A 41 -2.10 -15.11 -3.63
CA SER A 41 -2.89 -15.97 -2.76
C SER A 41 -2.33 -17.39 -2.75
N ALA A 42 -2.60 -18.14 -1.68
CA ALA A 42 -2.14 -19.52 -1.55
C ALA A 42 -2.72 -20.43 -2.67
N SER A 43 -3.93 -20.14 -3.14
CA SER A 43 -4.57 -20.82 -4.26
C SER A 43 -4.95 -19.80 -5.32
N PRO A 44 -4.35 -19.85 -6.53
CA PRO A 44 -4.61 -18.85 -7.58
C PRO A 44 -6.09 -18.86 -7.96
N GLY A 45 -6.64 -17.68 -8.27
CA GLY A 45 -8.04 -17.54 -8.64
C GLY A 45 -8.67 -16.28 -8.07
N SER A 46 -9.96 -16.35 -7.77
CA SER A 46 -10.72 -15.23 -7.23
C SER A 46 -10.84 -15.35 -5.71
N VAL A 47 -10.43 -14.32 -4.98
CA VAL A 47 -10.61 -14.18 -3.53
C VAL A 47 -11.78 -13.23 -3.25
N ALA A 48 -12.72 -13.60 -2.39
CA ALA A 48 -13.82 -12.70 -2.02
C ALA A 48 -13.40 -11.78 -0.86
N LEU A 49 -13.47 -10.46 -1.09
CA LEU A 49 -13.21 -9.44 -0.09
C LEU A 49 -14.43 -9.27 0.83
N ARG A 50 -14.26 -8.58 1.97
CA ARG A 50 -15.33 -8.32 2.94
C ARG A 50 -16.60 -7.72 2.34
N SER A 51 -16.45 -6.89 1.31
CA SER A 51 -17.56 -6.25 0.60
C SER A 51 -18.33 -7.19 -0.32
N GLY A 52 -17.86 -8.42 -0.52
CA GLY A 52 -18.37 -9.36 -1.52
C GLY A 52 -17.76 -9.19 -2.91
N MET A 53 -16.89 -8.18 -3.12
CA MET A 53 -16.13 -8.06 -4.37
C MET A 53 -15.14 -9.20 -4.53
N LYS A 54 -14.92 -9.62 -5.77
CA LYS A 54 -13.99 -10.68 -6.14
C LYS A 54 -12.71 -10.08 -6.72
N LEU A 55 -11.58 -10.33 -6.07
CA LEU A 55 -10.26 -9.93 -6.54
C LEU A 55 -9.57 -11.13 -7.18
N VAL A 56 -9.07 -10.98 -8.41
CA VAL A 56 -8.23 -11.99 -9.05
C VAL A 56 -6.83 -11.88 -8.45
N ALA A 57 -6.33 -12.99 -7.93
CA ALA A 57 -5.01 -13.10 -7.34
C ALA A 57 -4.22 -14.22 -8.03
N GLU A 58 -2.93 -13.96 -8.19
CA GLU A 58 -1.97 -14.92 -8.70
C GLU A 58 -1.56 -15.89 -7.59
N ARG A 59 -0.85 -16.97 -7.97
CA ARG A 59 -0.27 -17.88 -6.99
C ARG A 59 0.89 -17.17 -6.31
N ALA A 60 0.91 -17.18 -4.98
CA ALA A 60 1.99 -16.58 -4.21
C ALA A 60 3.38 -17.12 -4.63
N SER A 61 4.27 -16.20 -4.97
CA SER A 61 5.70 -16.44 -5.17
C SER A 61 6.46 -16.02 -3.92
N HIS A 62 7.32 -16.88 -3.39
CA HIS A 62 8.14 -16.54 -2.21
C HIS A 62 9.26 -15.52 -2.52
N GLU A 63 9.45 -15.14 -3.78
CA GLU A 63 10.57 -14.30 -4.22
C GLU A 63 10.29 -12.80 -4.15
N LEU A 64 9.01 -12.39 -4.14
CA LEU A 64 8.64 -10.97 -4.09
C LEU A 64 8.66 -10.43 -2.65
N PRO A 65 9.20 -9.22 -2.42
CA PRO A 65 9.00 -8.49 -1.18
C PRO A 65 7.52 -8.37 -0.83
N ARG A 66 7.17 -8.50 0.45
CA ARG A 66 5.78 -8.38 0.90
C ARG A 66 5.39 -6.92 1.09
N LEU A 67 4.20 -6.57 0.63
CA LEU A 67 3.56 -5.29 0.93
C LEU A 67 3.27 -5.20 2.44
N PRO A 68 3.73 -4.15 3.14
CA PRO A 68 3.38 -3.97 4.55
C PRO A 68 1.90 -3.62 4.69
N LEU A 69 1.11 -4.58 5.17
CA LEU A 69 -0.35 -4.44 5.35
C LEU A 69 -0.78 -5.07 6.68
N THR A 70 -1.41 -4.28 7.54
CA THR A 70 -1.98 -4.75 8.81
C THR A 70 -3.50 -4.82 8.69
N ALA A 71 -4.04 -6.03 8.55
CA ALA A 71 -5.48 -6.23 8.28
C ALA A 71 -6.41 -5.83 9.45
N THR A 72 -5.89 -5.58 10.65
CA THR A 72 -6.67 -5.37 11.87
C THR A 72 -6.93 -3.91 12.23
N ILE A 73 -6.26 -2.96 11.57
CA ILE A 73 -6.44 -1.52 11.84
C ILE A 73 -7.39 -0.87 10.81
N LYS A 74 -7.92 0.32 11.14
CA LYS A 74 -8.87 1.02 10.25
C LYS A 74 -8.16 1.48 8.96
N PRO A 75 -8.86 1.53 7.81
CA PRO A 75 -8.24 1.86 6.52
C PRO A 75 -7.40 3.15 6.50
N LEU A 76 -7.90 4.24 7.10
CA LEU A 76 -7.16 5.51 7.15
C LEU A 76 -5.93 5.46 8.08
N GLN A 77 -5.99 4.66 9.15
CA GLN A 77 -4.82 4.46 10.01
C GLN A 77 -3.73 3.66 9.27
N GLN A 78 -4.14 2.66 8.48
CA GLN A 78 -3.21 1.94 7.61
C GLN A 78 -2.61 2.89 6.56
N LEU A 79 -3.40 3.75 5.91
CA LEU A 79 -2.88 4.71 4.95
C LEU A 79 -1.86 5.66 5.58
N ASP A 80 -2.13 6.18 6.79
CA ASP A 80 -1.18 7.01 7.52
C ASP A 80 0.14 6.27 7.79
N ALA A 81 0.08 4.99 8.22
CA ALA A 81 1.25 4.15 8.43
C ALA A 81 2.01 3.88 7.12
N THR A 82 1.31 3.62 6.02
CA THR A 82 1.89 3.42 4.69
C THR A 82 2.63 4.67 4.20
N LEU A 83 2.06 5.86 4.40
CA LEU A 83 2.72 7.13 4.06
C LEU A 83 4.01 7.34 4.88
N CYS A 84 4.03 6.90 6.14
CA CYS A 84 5.22 6.90 6.97
C CYS A 84 6.30 5.95 6.44
N GLN A 85 5.94 4.73 6.08
CA GLN A 85 6.87 3.76 5.47
C GLN A 85 7.43 4.26 4.14
N ILE A 86 6.62 4.94 3.32
CA ILE A 86 7.07 5.59 2.08
C ILE A 86 8.11 6.68 2.39
N ALA A 87 7.87 7.50 3.42
CA ALA A 87 8.84 8.51 3.83
C ALA A 87 10.15 7.90 4.37
N GLU A 88 10.07 6.81 5.12
CA GLU A 88 11.25 6.08 5.61
C GLU A 88 12.07 5.49 4.45
N ARG A 89 11.41 4.91 3.45
CA ARG A 89 12.09 4.26 2.32
C ARG A 89 12.58 5.24 1.25
N PHE A 90 11.79 6.26 0.92
CA PHE A 90 12.02 7.14 -0.23
C PHE A 90 12.13 8.64 0.12
N GLY A 91 12.03 9.00 1.40
CA GLY A 91 12.14 10.37 1.89
C GLY A 91 10.82 11.13 1.94
N SER A 92 10.78 12.17 2.78
CA SER A 92 9.57 12.97 3.05
C SER A 92 8.98 13.65 1.80
N SER A 93 9.82 14.15 0.90
CA SER A 93 9.36 14.79 -0.34
C SER A 93 8.59 13.83 -1.24
N ARG A 94 8.98 12.54 -1.25
CA ARG A 94 8.25 11.54 -2.02
C ARG A 94 6.89 11.24 -1.40
N ARG A 95 6.81 11.13 -0.07
CA ARG A 95 5.54 11.00 0.64
C ARG A 95 4.61 12.18 0.34
N GLU A 96 5.13 13.41 0.38
CA GLU A 96 4.34 14.63 0.10
C GLU A 96 3.76 14.63 -1.32
N TRP A 97 4.54 14.17 -2.30
CA TRP A 97 4.05 13.97 -3.66
C TRP A 97 2.88 12.97 -3.72
N VAL A 98 3.03 11.80 -3.08
CA VAL A 98 1.95 10.79 -3.02
C VAL A 98 0.69 11.35 -2.35
N VAL A 99 0.84 12.10 -1.26
CA VAL A 99 -0.30 12.76 -0.56
C VAL A 99 -1.05 13.70 -1.51
N LEU A 100 -0.33 14.51 -2.28
CA LEU A 100 -0.92 15.44 -3.25
C LEU A 100 -1.64 14.68 -4.37
N GLU A 101 -1.01 13.65 -4.94
CA GLU A 101 -1.62 12.87 -6.03
C GLU A 101 -2.87 12.09 -5.59
N MET A 102 -2.91 11.64 -4.34
CA MET A 102 -4.09 11.00 -3.75
C MET A 102 -5.16 12.02 -3.33
N GLU A 103 -4.87 13.31 -3.42
CA GLU A 103 -5.69 14.39 -2.86
C GLU A 103 -6.04 14.15 -1.37
N TYR A 104 -5.15 13.45 -0.64
CA TYR A 104 -5.35 13.08 0.76
C TYR A 104 -5.08 14.31 1.66
N SER A 105 -6.00 15.26 1.55
CA SER A 105 -5.86 16.67 1.93
C SER A 105 -6.57 16.95 3.25
N GLY A 106 -6.39 16.11 4.27
CA GLY A 106 -6.94 16.38 5.60
C GLY A 106 -6.54 17.78 6.12
N ALA A 107 -5.33 18.23 5.75
CA ALA A 107 -4.87 19.61 5.62
C ALA A 107 -3.41 19.62 5.10
N LEU A 108 -2.94 20.72 4.51
CA LEU A 108 -1.51 21.10 4.58
C LEU A 108 -1.04 21.42 6.03
N ALA A 109 -1.76 20.97 7.06
CA ALA A 109 -1.57 21.34 8.46
C ALA A 109 -1.49 20.06 9.30
N SER A 110 -0.41 19.76 9.99
CA SER A 110 0.78 20.53 10.32
C SER A 110 2.00 19.75 9.89
N VAL A 111 3.03 20.48 9.44
CA VAL A 111 4.43 20.07 9.39
C VAL A 111 4.78 19.28 10.66
N ASP A 112 4.58 17.97 10.66
CA ASP A 112 5.06 17.12 11.71
C ASP A 112 5.50 15.77 11.15
N SER A 113 6.77 15.74 10.80
CA SER A 113 7.61 14.55 10.77
C SER A 113 7.56 13.71 12.07
N GLY A 114 6.80 14.11 13.10
CA GLY A 114 6.53 13.37 14.33
C GLY A 114 5.44 12.29 14.24
N ARG A 115 4.54 12.31 13.25
CA ARG A 115 3.44 11.32 13.19
C ARG A 115 3.90 9.88 12.94
N CYS A 116 5.04 9.71 12.30
CA CYS A 116 5.63 8.39 12.05
C CYS A 116 6.31 7.77 13.28
N ARG A 117 6.55 8.55 14.34
CA ARG A 117 7.20 8.06 15.58
C ARG A 117 6.23 7.47 16.61
N SER A 118 4.92 7.52 16.36
CA SER A 118 3.88 7.17 17.33
C SER A 118 2.90 6.08 16.85
N SER A 119 3.24 5.37 15.77
CA SER A 119 2.49 4.21 15.24
C SER A 119 3.28 2.91 15.37
#